data_AF-A0A553EMV1-F1
#
_entry.id   AF-A0A553EMV1-F1
#
_cell.length_a   1.000
_cell.length_b   1.000
_cell.length_c   1.000
_cell.angle_alpha   90.00
_cell.angle_beta   90.00
_cell.angle_gamma   90.00
#
_symmetry.space_group_name_H-M   'P 1'
#
loop_
_entity.id
_entity.type
_entity.pdbx_description
1 polymer ?
#
loop_
_entity_poly.entity_id
_entity_poly.type
_entity_poly.pdbx_seq_one_letter_code
_entity_poly.pdbx_strand_id
1 'polypeptide(L)'
;MKRKLIQKPILMVPNGKQAKEKNISYLEFIQSESKEKLIDQLAEKEVRNVLYKSVDDLIKYCENRLGLIWTDDSKRELPRVSGIRNCLMHNNGKADAKLASISNYSIGDAITFKPGEVHGFGLMVRSLASELIRQFKEQPKITNG
;
A
#
# COMPACT_ATOMS: atom_id res chain seq x y z
N MET A 1 33.53 -39.30 -30.64
CA MET A 1 33.69 -38.12 -29.77
C MET A 1 32.80 -37.00 -30.30
N LYS A 2 31.70 -36.63 -29.60
CA LYS A 2 31.06 -35.30 -29.55
C LYS A 2 29.61 -35.38 -28.99
N ARG A 3 29.54 -35.06 -27.70
CA ARG A 3 28.52 -34.31 -26.92
C ARG A 3 27.02 -34.67 -27.09
N LYS A 4 26.49 -35.36 -26.07
CA LYS A 4 25.07 -35.31 -25.69
C LYS A 4 24.67 -33.85 -25.42
N LEU A 5 23.71 -33.33 -26.16
CA LEU A 5 23.00 -32.08 -25.84
C LEU A 5 22.13 -32.34 -24.61
N ILE A 6 22.55 -31.79 -23.48
CA ILE A 6 21.74 -31.73 -22.26
C ILE A 6 20.56 -30.81 -22.56
N GLN A 7 19.35 -31.37 -22.62
CA GLN A 7 18.13 -30.57 -22.62
C GLN A 7 18.10 -29.73 -21.33
N LYS A 8 18.32 -28.43 -21.46
CA LYS A 8 18.01 -27.47 -20.41
C LYS A 8 16.49 -27.44 -20.26
N PRO A 9 15.92 -27.52 -19.05
CA PRO A 9 14.51 -27.22 -18.87
C PRO A 9 14.29 -25.76 -19.23
N ILE A 10 13.47 -25.52 -20.26
CA ILE A 10 12.98 -24.20 -20.63
C ILE A 10 12.04 -23.79 -19.50
N LEU A 11 12.53 -22.98 -18.56
CA LEU A 11 11.67 -22.29 -17.62
C LEU A 11 10.96 -21.19 -18.43
N MET A 12 9.77 -21.48 -18.96
CA MET A 12 8.83 -20.44 -19.37
C MET A 12 8.57 -19.56 -18.15
N VAL A 13 9.02 -18.30 -18.21
CA VAL A 13 8.58 -17.27 -17.29
C VAL A 13 7.51 -16.47 -18.02
N PRO A 14 6.22 -16.66 -17.75
CA PRO A 14 5.19 -15.80 -18.29
C PRO A 14 5.35 -14.40 -17.70
N ASN A 15 5.31 -13.40 -18.57
CA ASN A 15 5.28 -11.99 -18.26
C ASN A 15 4.27 -11.66 -17.14
N GLY A 16 4.76 -11.05 -16.06
CA GLY A 16 3.94 -10.56 -14.95
C GLY A 16 4.79 -10.05 -13.80
N LYS A 17 5.25 -8.80 -13.87
CA LYS A 17 6.05 -8.12 -12.84
C LYS A 17 5.27 -7.80 -11.54
N GLN A 18 4.44 -8.70 -11.02
CA GLN A 18 3.62 -8.42 -9.83
C GLN A 18 3.53 -9.54 -8.77
N ALA A 19 4.22 -10.67 -8.95
CA ALA A 19 4.15 -11.81 -8.01
C ALA A 19 5.43 -12.05 -7.17
N LYS A 20 6.48 -11.23 -7.31
CA LYS A 20 7.80 -11.52 -6.68
C LYS A 20 8.00 -10.95 -5.26
N GLU A 21 7.18 -10.01 -4.79
CA GLU A 21 7.52 -9.24 -3.58
C GLU A 21 6.93 -9.80 -2.27
N LYS A 22 6.05 -10.80 -2.32
CA LYS A 22 5.48 -11.43 -1.09
C LYS A 22 6.31 -12.58 -0.54
N ASN A 23 7.25 -13.13 -1.32
CA ASN A 23 8.01 -14.31 -0.95
C ASN A 23 9.40 -13.92 -0.44
N ILE A 24 9.83 -14.56 0.65
CA ILE A 24 11.24 -14.59 1.04
C ILE A 24 11.96 -15.60 0.16
N SER A 25 13.07 -15.18 -0.42
CA SER A 25 13.95 -16.07 -1.17
C SER A 25 14.63 -17.05 -0.22
N TYR A 26 15.00 -18.21 -0.74
CA TYR A 26 15.71 -19.23 0.05
C TYR A 26 17.03 -18.70 0.65
N LEU A 27 17.70 -17.77 -0.05
CA LEU A 27 18.91 -17.11 0.45
C LEU A 27 18.63 -16.19 1.64
N GLU A 28 17.59 -15.35 1.56
CA GLU A 28 17.18 -14.50 2.68
C GLU A 28 16.74 -15.31 3.90
N PHE A 29 16.11 -16.47 3.70
CA PHE A 29 15.78 -17.39 4.78
C PHE A 29 17.04 -17.94 5.48
N ILE A 30 18.01 -18.44 4.71
CA ILE A 30 19.27 -18.97 5.26
C ILE A 30 20.11 -17.88 5.94
N GLN A 31 20.07 -16.66 5.40
CA GLN A 31 20.80 -15.51 5.93
C GLN A 31 20.12 -14.86 7.14
N SER A 32 18.89 -15.26 7.47
CA SER A 32 18.20 -14.73 8.64
C SER A 32 18.88 -15.24 9.92
N GLU A 33 19.34 -14.31 10.75
CA GLU A 33 20.08 -14.60 11.99
C GLU A 33 19.20 -15.27 13.06
N SER A 34 17.89 -15.06 12.99
CA SER A 34 16.91 -15.67 13.88
C SER A 34 15.52 -15.71 13.25
N LYS A 35 14.63 -16.49 13.87
CA LYS A 35 13.21 -16.56 13.49
C LYS A 35 12.53 -15.19 13.61
N GLU A 36 12.87 -14.43 14.65
CA GLU A 36 12.31 -13.09 14.90
C GLU A 36 12.72 -12.14 13.78
N LYS A 37 14.00 -12.16 13.39
CA LYS A 37 14.49 -11.36 12.25
C LYS A 37 13.82 -11.72 10.94
N LEU A 38 13.56 -13.02 10.72
CA LEU A 38 12.82 -13.47 9.55
C LEU A 38 11.37 -12.95 9.55
N ILE A 39 10.70 -12.97 10.70
CA ILE A 39 9.33 -12.43 10.86
C ILE A 39 9.32 -10.93 10.59
N ASP A 40 10.28 -10.17 11.12
CA ASP A 40 10.41 -8.74 10.88
C ASP A 40 10.60 -8.44 9.38
N GLN A 41 11.44 -9.21 8.70
CA GLN A 41 11.64 -9.08 7.26
C GLN A 41 10.38 -9.37 6.45
N LEU A 42 9.60 -10.39 6.85
CA LEU A 42 8.31 -10.70 6.22
C LEU A 42 7.31 -9.57 6.44
N ALA A 43 7.21 -9.07 7.68
CA ALA A 43 6.31 -7.98 8.03
C ALA A 43 6.64 -6.72 7.24
N GLU A 44 7.91 -6.34 7.18
CA GLU A 44 8.40 -5.19 6.43
C GLU A 44 8.11 -5.31 4.93
N LYS A 45 8.30 -6.50 4.34
CA LYS A 45 7.92 -6.76 2.94
C LYS A 45 6.42 -6.60 2.72
N GLU A 46 5.59 -7.14 3.60
CA GLU A 46 4.14 -7.00 3.45
C GLU A 46 3.69 -5.54 3.63
N VAL A 47 4.25 -4.81 4.60
CA VAL A 47 4.00 -3.37 4.77
C VAL A 47 4.35 -2.60 3.50
N ARG A 48 5.53 -2.84 2.92
CA ARG A 48 5.92 -2.21 1.65
C ARG A 48 4.93 -2.57 0.54
N ASN A 49 4.60 -3.84 0.37
CA ASN A 49 3.69 -4.30 -0.69
C ASN A 49 2.29 -3.66 -0.59
N VAL A 50 1.84 -3.34 0.61
CA VAL A 50 0.54 -2.67 0.83
C VAL A 50 0.68 -1.17 0.56
N LEU A 51 1.74 -0.52 1.06
CA LEU A 51 1.92 0.92 0.93
C LEU A 51 2.32 1.40 -0.47
N TYR A 52 2.95 0.55 -1.29
CA TYR A 52 3.27 0.87 -2.69
C TYR A 52 2.05 0.86 -3.62
N LYS A 53 0.91 0.34 -3.15
CA LYS A 53 -0.33 0.29 -3.92
C LYS A 53 -1.15 1.57 -3.76
N SER A 54 -2.31 1.62 -4.40
CA SER A 54 -3.21 2.75 -4.24
C SER A 54 -3.78 2.80 -2.81
N VAL A 55 -4.23 3.99 -2.38
CA VAL A 55 -4.96 4.14 -1.10
C VAL A 55 -6.20 3.24 -1.07
N ASP A 56 -6.88 3.05 -2.19
CA ASP A 56 -8.02 2.13 -2.28
C ASP A 56 -7.63 0.68 -1.99
N ASP A 57 -6.45 0.26 -2.45
CA ASP A 57 -5.91 -1.07 -2.15
C ASP A 57 -5.51 -1.20 -0.67
N LEU A 58 -4.97 -0.13 -0.07
CA LEU A 58 -4.69 -0.07 1.36
C LEU A 58 -5.96 -0.23 2.19
N ILE A 59 -7.04 0.51 1.85
CA ILE A 59 -8.34 0.41 2.52
C ILE A 59 -8.86 -1.03 2.42
N LYS A 60 -8.93 -1.57 1.21
CA LYS A 60 -9.37 -2.96 0.97
C LYS A 60 -8.52 -3.96 1.72
N TYR A 61 -7.22 -3.73 1.82
CA TYR A 61 -6.33 -4.61 2.58
C TYR A 61 -6.67 -4.57 4.08
N CYS A 62 -6.80 -3.38 4.66
CA CYS A 62 -7.14 -3.22 6.06
C CYS A 62 -8.51 -3.84 6.41
N GLU A 63 -9.52 -3.67 5.55
CA GLU A 63 -10.84 -4.24 5.77
C GLU A 63 -10.84 -5.76 5.64
N ASN A 64 -10.34 -6.28 4.51
CA ASN A 64 -10.48 -7.71 4.20
C ASN A 64 -9.47 -8.60 4.93
N ARG A 65 -8.28 -8.08 5.25
CA ARG A 65 -7.18 -8.88 5.83
C ARG A 65 -6.99 -8.61 7.31
N LEU A 66 -7.20 -7.37 7.75
CA LEU A 66 -7.01 -6.99 9.13
C LEU A 66 -8.32 -6.80 9.88
N GLY A 67 -9.49 -6.87 9.22
CA GLY A 67 -10.78 -6.65 9.87
C GLY A 67 -10.93 -5.25 10.47
N LEU A 68 -10.21 -4.27 9.94
CA LEU A 68 -10.27 -2.88 10.40
C LEU A 68 -11.38 -2.13 9.67
N ILE A 69 -12.13 -1.33 10.42
CA ILE A 69 -13.28 -0.58 9.92
C ILE A 69 -12.85 0.85 9.63
N TRP A 70 -13.09 1.27 8.39
CA TRP A 70 -12.86 2.63 7.93
C TRP A 70 -14.19 3.38 7.85
N THR A 71 -14.23 4.63 8.30
CA THR A 71 -15.41 5.49 8.15
C THR A 71 -15.60 5.90 6.68
N ASP A 72 -16.84 6.17 6.28
CA ASP A 72 -17.15 6.61 4.92
C ASP A 72 -16.42 7.91 4.55
N ASP A 73 -16.29 8.82 5.50
CA ASP A 73 -15.49 10.04 5.32
C ASP A 73 -14.01 9.72 5.06
N SER A 74 -13.41 8.79 5.79
CA SER A 74 -12.01 8.41 5.56
C SER A 74 -11.82 7.75 4.20
N LYS A 75 -12.78 6.90 3.79
CA LYS A 75 -12.78 6.24 2.48
C LYS A 75 -12.90 7.21 1.32
N ARG A 76 -13.60 8.33 1.51
CA ARG A 76 -13.73 9.39 0.50
C ARG A 76 -12.54 10.34 0.51
N GLU A 77 -12.14 10.81 1.69
CA GLU A 77 -11.16 11.89 1.82
C GLU A 77 -9.72 11.44 1.61
N LEU A 78 -9.30 10.24 2.03
CA LEU A 78 -7.92 9.81 1.83
C LEU A 78 -7.54 9.63 0.35
N PRO A 79 -8.35 8.96 -0.49
CA PRO A 79 -8.07 8.89 -1.92
C PRO A 79 -8.00 10.28 -2.56
N ARG A 80 -8.88 11.20 -2.15
CA ARG A 80 -8.87 12.59 -2.62
C ARG A 80 -7.57 13.31 -2.25
N VAL A 81 -7.17 13.26 -0.98
CA VAL A 81 -5.93 13.90 -0.50
C VAL A 81 -4.69 13.26 -1.15
N SER A 82 -4.68 11.94 -1.35
CA SER A 82 -3.62 11.26 -2.09
C SER A 82 -3.55 11.72 -3.55
N GLY A 83 -4.69 11.86 -4.23
CA GLY A 83 -4.80 12.39 -5.59
C GLY A 83 -4.27 13.83 -5.68
N ILE A 84 -4.63 14.68 -4.73
CA ILE A 84 -4.12 16.05 -4.59
C ILE A 84 -2.59 16.03 -4.46
N ARG A 85 -2.04 15.24 -3.53
CA ARG A 85 -0.59 15.11 -3.34
C ARG A 85 0.10 14.64 -4.62
N ASN A 86 -0.47 13.67 -5.33
CA ASN A 86 0.10 13.18 -6.58
C ASN A 86 0.14 14.25 -7.66
N CYS A 87 -0.94 15.02 -7.81
CA CYS A 87 -1.01 16.12 -8.77
C CYS A 87 -0.02 17.25 -8.43
N LEU A 88 0.14 17.58 -7.14
CA LEU A 88 1.15 18.55 -6.68
C LEU A 88 2.58 18.10 -7.02
N MET A 89 2.89 16.82 -6.77
CA MET A 89 4.25 16.28 -6.94
C MET A 89 4.62 15.98 -8.40
N HIS A 90 3.64 15.59 -9.23
CA HIS A 90 3.91 14.99 -10.54
C HIS A 90 3.18 15.67 -11.70
N ASN A 91 2.11 16.44 -11.45
CA ASN A 91 1.31 17.08 -12.49
C ASN A 91 1.35 18.61 -12.42
N ASN A 92 2.48 19.19 -11.97
CA ASN A 92 2.69 20.63 -11.82
C ASN A 92 1.57 21.32 -11.01
N GLY A 93 0.99 20.63 -10.02
CA GLY A 93 -0.11 21.15 -9.22
C GLY A 93 -1.42 21.32 -9.99
N LYS A 94 -1.61 20.66 -11.12
CA LYS A 94 -2.87 20.65 -11.86
C LYS A 94 -3.65 19.36 -11.64
N ALA A 95 -4.98 19.46 -11.54
CA ALA A 95 -5.83 18.29 -11.38
C ALA A 95 -5.81 17.41 -12.64
N ASP A 96 -5.67 16.10 -12.45
CA ASP A 96 -5.80 15.10 -13.52
C ASP A 96 -7.22 14.50 -13.56
N ALA A 97 -7.49 13.63 -14.53
CA ALA A 97 -8.78 12.96 -14.67
C ALA A 97 -9.16 12.12 -13.43
N LYS A 98 -8.17 11.54 -12.76
CA LYS A 98 -8.40 10.72 -11.57
C LYS A 98 -8.88 11.58 -10.42
N LEU A 99 -8.20 12.68 -10.12
CA LEU A 99 -8.59 13.61 -9.07
C LEU A 99 -9.94 14.28 -9.40
N ALA A 100 -10.17 14.66 -10.65
CA ALA A 100 -11.44 15.26 -11.08
C ALA A 100 -12.65 14.32 -10.87
N SER A 101 -12.47 13.01 -11.01
CA SER A 101 -13.54 12.03 -10.80
C SER A 101 -13.99 11.86 -9.34
N ILE A 102 -13.17 12.31 -8.37
CA ILE A 102 -13.39 12.09 -6.93
C ILE A 102 -13.35 13.40 -6.12
N SER A 103 -13.39 14.55 -6.80
CA SER A 103 -13.30 15.86 -6.15
C SER A 103 -14.10 16.91 -6.93
N ASN A 104 -14.07 18.14 -6.43
CA ASN A 104 -14.71 19.28 -7.08
C ASN A 104 -13.79 20.00 -8.08
N TYR A 105 -12.59 19.47 -8.37
CA TYR A 105 -11.70 20.03 -9.38
C TYR A 105 -12.08 19.55 -10.79
N SER A 106 -11.98 20.43 -11.77
CA SER A 106 -11.99 20.06 -13.19
C SER A 106 -10.60 19.68 -13.66
N ILE A 107 -10.51 18.91 -14.74
CA ILE A 107 -9.22 18.52 -15.32
C ILE A 107 -8.46 19.78 -15.76
N GLY A 108 -7.21 19.90 -15.31
CA GLY A 108 -6.33 21.03 -15.60
C GLY A 108 -6.40 22.17 -14.59
N ASP A 109 -7.36 22.14 -13.65
CA ASP A 109 -7.48 23.16 -12.61
C ASP A 109 -6.23 23.22 -11.74
N ALA A 110 -5.80 24.44 -11.40
CA ALA A 110 -4.74 24.64 -10.43
C ALA A 110 -5.23 24.25 -9.03
N ILE A 111 -4.51 23.36 -8.38
CA ILE A 111 -4.77 22.97 -7.00
C ILE A 111 -4.35 24.13 -6.10
N THR A 112 -5.34 24.68 -5.40
CA THR A 112 -5.16 25.76 -4.42
C THR A 112 -5.79 25.35 -3.10
N PHE A 113 -5.24 25.85 -1.99
CA PHE A 113 -5.71 25.55 -0.64
C PHE A 113 -6.09 26.83 0.08
N LYS A 114 -7.16 26.76 0.87
CA LYS A 114 -7.47 27.77 1.87
C LYS A 114 -6.52 27.65 3.06
N PRO A 115 -6.32 28.74 3.82
CA PRO A 115 -5.58 28.66 5.08
C PRO A 115 -6.14 27.56 5.98
N GLY A 116 -5.25 26.69 6.49
CA GLY A 116 -5.61 25.61 7.40
C GLY A 116 -6.07 24.30 6.74
N GLU A 117 -6.36 24.24 5.44
CA GLU A 117 -6.78 22.97 4.79
C GLU A 117 -5.72 21.88 4.92
N VAL A 118 -4.45 22.22 4.66
CA VAL A 118 -3.33 21.27 4.78
C VAL A 118 -3.18 20.77 6.22
N HIS A 119 -3.39 21.65 7.20
CA HIS A 119 -3.38 21.26 8.62
C HIS A 119 -4.53 20.29 8.93
N GLY A 120 -5.72 20.55 8.38
CA GLY A 120 -6.88 19.68 8.46
C GLY A 120 -6.61 18.27 7.92
N PHE A 121 -5.95 18.15 6.77
CA PHE A 121 -5.56 16.83 6.24
C PHE A 121 -4.63 16.09 7.21
N GLY A 122 -3.67 16.79 7.81
CA GLY A 122 -2.77 16.21 8.79
C GLY A 122 -3.51 15.70 10.04
N LEU A 123 -4.49 16.46 10.55
CA LEU A 123 -5.31 16.04 11.69
C LEU A 123 -6.17 14.82 11.35
N MET A 124 -6.79 14.82 10.16
CA MET A 124 -7.61 13.71 9.68
C MET A 124 -6.81 12.40 9.61
N VAL A 125 -5.63 12.41 8.98
CA VAL A 125 -4.79 11.22 8.88
C VAL A 125 -4.33 10.72 10.26
N ARG A 126 -3.95 11.64 11.18
CA ARG A 126 -3.56 11.26 12.54
C ARG A 126 -4.71 10.65 13.34
N SER A 127 -5.91 11.23 13.22
CA SER A 127 -7.10 10.72 13.87
C SER A 127 -7.44 9.32 13.36
N LEU A 128 -7.45 9.13 12.04
CA LEU A 128 -7.67 7.81 11.44
C LEU A 128 -6.61 6.80 11.89
N ALA A 129 -5.33 7.15 11.86
CA ALA A 129 -4.26 6.25 12.28
C ALA A 129 -4.44 5.80 13.74
N SER A 130 -4.80 6.75 14.62
CA SER A 130 -5.06 6.46 16.03
C SER A 130 -6.25 5.50 16.19
N GLU A 131 -7.31 5.70 15.42
CA GLU A 131 -8.50 4.85 15.43
C GLU A 131 -8.22 3.44 14.91
N LEU A 132 -7.50 3.30 13.79
CA LEU A 132 -7.11 1.98 13.26
C LEU A 132 -6.19 1.23 14.24
N ILE A 133 -5.26 1.93 14.89
CA ILE A 133 -4.40 1.34 15.93
C ILE A 133 -5.24 0.89 17.13
N ARG A 134 -6.22 1.67 17.55
CA ARG A 134 -7.13 1.33 18.64
C ARG A 134 -7.92 0.07 18.31
N GLN A 135 -8.56 0.02 17.13
CA GLN A 135 -9.28 -1.17 16.66
C GLN A 135 -8.37 -2.41 16.63
N PHE A 136 -7.16 -2.28 16.08
CA PHE A 136 -6.23 -3.41 16.03
C PHE A 136 -5.84 -3.93 17.43
N LYS A 137 -5.69 -3.05 18.42
CA LYS A 137 -5.39 -3.44 19.80
C LYS A 137 -6.57 -4.09 20.52
N GLU A 138 -7.79 -3.68 20.19
CA GLU A 138 -9.03 -4.19 20.77
C GLU A 138 -9.51 -5.48 20.12
N GLN A 139 -8.98 -5.85 18.94
CA GLN A 139 -9.27 -7.14 18.33
C GLN A 139 -8.90 -8.28 19.29
N PRO A 140 -9.80 -9.27 19.47
CA PRO A 140 -9.49 -10.42 20.30
C PRO A 140 -8.26 -11.12 19.71
N LYS A 141 -7.19 -11.19 20.49
CA LYS A 141 -6.01 -11.96 20.10
C LYS A 141 -6.48 -13.40 19.91
N ILE A 142 -6.26 -13.96 18.72
CA ILE A 142 -6.47 -15.38 18.48
C ILE A 142 -5.49 -16.12 19.39
N THR A 143 -5.92 -16.47 20.59
CA THR A 143 -5.23 -17.42 21.46
C THR A 143 -5.49 -18.79 20.86
N ASN A 144 -4.61 -19.22 19.95
CA ASN A 144 -4.52 -20.63 19.61
C ASN A 144 -4.04 -21.36 20.86
N GLY A 145 -4.93 -22.16 21.45
CA GLY A 145 -4.58 -23.20 22.42
C GLY A 145 -3.82 -24.34 21.77
#